data_AF-A0A2N3BYV8-F1
#
_entry.id   AF-A0A2N3BYV8-F1
#
_cell.length_a   1.000
_cell.length_b   1.000
_cell.length_c   1.000
_cell.angle_alpha   90.00
_cell.angle_beta   90.00
_cell.angle_gamma   90.00
#
_symmetry.space_group_name_H-M   'P 1'
#
loop_
_entity.id
_entity.type
_entity.pdbx_description
1 polymer ?
#
loop_
_entity_poly.entity_id
_entity_poly.type
_entity_poly.pdbx_seq_one_letter_code
_entity_poly.pdbx_strand_id
1 'polypeptide(L)' 'MSDFLTALGLALAIEGALYAGFPGPMRRALAAASGMPDPSLRLGGLAALAIGVFVVWLVRG' A
#
# COMPACT_ATOMS: atom_id res chain seq x y z
N MET A 1 -8.26 20.08 -2.60
CA MET A 1 -8.78 18.99 -3.45
C MET A 1 -7.71 18.40 -4.36
N SER A 2 -6.74 19.19 -4.83
CA SER A 2 -5.52 18.71 -5.53
C SER A 2 -4.80 17.59 -4.77
N ASP A 3 -4.57 17.77 -3.47
CA ASP A 3 -3.65 16.90 -2.72
C ASP A 3 -4.15 15.46 -2.62
N PHE A 4 -5.47 15.25 -2.55
CA PHE A 4 -6.06 13.92 -2.58
C PHE A 4 -5.84 13.24 -3.93
N LEU A 5 -6.07 13.96 -5.03
CA LEU A 5 -5.81 13.45 -6.38
C LEU A 5 -4.32 13.19 -6.61
N THR A 6 -3.44 14.04 -6.07
CA THR A 6 -1.98 13.83 -6.10
C THR A 6 -1.59 12.58 -5.31
N ALA A 7 -2.10 12.39 -4.10
CA ALA A 7 -1.83 11.21 -3.29
C ALA A 7 -2.34 9.93 -3.97
N LEU A 8 -3.55 9.98 -4.53
CA LEU A 8 -4.12 8.86 -5.27
C LEU A 8 -3.31 8.53 -6.53
N GLY A 9 -2.91 9.55 -7.30
CA GLY A 9 -2.06 9.37 -8.47
C GLY A 9 -0.70 8.77 -8.13
N LEU A 10 -0.08 9.22 -7.02
CA LEU A 10 1.18 8.66 -6.55
C LEU A 10 1.04 7.21 -6.10
N ALA A 11 -0.03 6.86 -5.37
CA ALA A 11 -0.31 5.50 -4.96
C ALA A 11 -0.42 4.56 -6.16
N LEU A 12 -1.20 4.94 -7.18
CA LEU A 12 -1.33 4.17 -8.42
C LEU A 12 -0.02 4.05 -9.20
N ALA A 13 0.76 5.13 -9.28
CA ALA A 13 2.05 5.11 -9.96
C ALA A 13 3.05 4.18 -9.27
N ILE A 14 3.13 4.20 -7.93
CA ILE A 14 3.98 3.31 -7.15
C ILE A 14 3.53 1.86 -7.31
N GLU A 15 2.23 1.59 -7.21
CA GLU A 15 1.68 0.25 -7.37
C GLU A 15 1.99 -0.32 -8.77
N GLY A 16 1.75 0.47 -9.82
CA GLY A 16 2.06 0.12 -11.20
C GLY A 16 3.55 -0.12 -11.45
N ALA A 17 4.42 0.70 -10.86
CA ALA A 17 5.87 0.52 -10.94
C ALA A 17 6.33 -0.78 -10.28
N LEU A 18 5.74 -1.17 -9.15
CA LEU A 18 6.04 -2.44 -8.49
C LEU A 18 5.59 -3.64 -9.33
N TYR A 19 4.41 -3.59 -9.95
CA TYR A 19 3.97 -4.66 -10.85
C TYR A 19 4.83 -4.76 -12.12
N ALA A 20 5.20 -3.62 -12.71
CA ALA A 20 6.01 -3.59 -13.93
C ALA A 20 7.47 -3.98 -13.69
N GLY A 21 8.09 -3.50 -12.61
CA GLY A 21 9.49 -3.74 -12.27
C GLY A 21 9.74 -5.07 -11.54
N PHE A 22 8.79 -5.52 -10.71
CA PHE A 22 8.95 -6.68 -9.83
C PHE A 22 7.70 -7.60 -9.84
N PRO A 23 7.28 -8.14 -11.00
CA PRO A 23 6.07 -8.95 -11.11
C PRO A 23 6.14 -10.25 -10.30
N GLY A 24 7.33 -10.85 -10.15
CA GLY A 24 7.53 -12.09 -9.40
C GLY A 24 7.19 -11.95 -7.90
N PRO A 25 7.87 -11.04 -7.17
CA PRO A 25 7.54 -10.72 -5.79
C PRO A 25 6.07 -10.34 -5.58
N MET A 26 5.48 -9.52 -6.45
CA MET A 26 4.07 -9.12 -6.33
C MET A 26 3.11 -10.30 -6.44
N ARG A 27 3.33 -11.19 -7.41
CA ARG A 27 2.49 -12.39 -7.55
C ARG A 27 2.57 -13.30 -6.32
N ARG A 28 3.74 -13.42 -5.71
CA ARG A 28 3.92 -14.17 -4.44
C ARG A 28 3.22 -13.49 -3.27
N ALA A 29 3.32 -12.17 -3.16
CA ALA A 29 2.66 -11.40 -2.10
C ALA A 29 1.13 -11.55 -2.18
N LEU A 30 0.55 -11.45 -3.39
CA LEU A 30 -0.88 -11.66 -3.61
C LEU A 30 -1.32 -13.09 -3.24
N ALA A 31 -0.55 -14.11 -3.65
CA ALA A 31 -0.84 -15.48 -3.28
C ALA A 31 -0.77 -15.70 -1.75
N ALA A 32 0.23 -15.12 -1.09
CA ALA A 32 0.34 -15.18 0.37
C ALA A 32 -0.84 -14.48 1.07
N ALA A 33 -1.29 -13.33 0.56
CA ALA A 33 -2.45 -12.63 1.08
C ALA A 33 -3.74 -13.45 0.94
N SER A 34 -3.94 -14.16 -0.18
CA SER A 34 -5.12 -15.02 -0.39
C SER A 34 -5.23 -16.21 0.56
N GLY A 35 -4.11 -16.69 1.10
CA GLY A 35 -4.08 -17.77 2.09
C GLY A 35 -4.14 -17.30 3.54
N MET A 36 -4.16 -15.98 3.78
CA MET A 36 -4.09 -15.41 5.12
C MET A 36 -5.49 -15.31 5.74
N PRO A 37 -5.67 -15.68 7.02
CA PRO A 37 -6.93 -15.44 7.73
C PRO A 37 -7.29 -13.95 7.77
N ASP A 38 -8.58 -13.62 7.65
CA ASP A 38 -9.11 -12.25 7.71
C ASP A 38 -8.54 -11.38 8.84
N PRO A 39 -8.39 -11.87 10.09
CA PRO A 39 -7.84 -11.06 11.18
C PRO A 39 -6.40 -10.61 10.92
N SER A 40 -5.57 -11.49 10.35
CA SER A 40 -4.17 -11.19 10.02
C SER A 40 -4.08 -10.17 8.90
N LEU A 41 -4.91 -10.33 7.86
CA LEU A 41 -4.97 -9.37 6.75
C LEU A 41 -5.43 -7.98 7.23
N ARG A 42 -6.42 -7.94 8.14
CA ARG A 42 -6.89 -6.69 8.77
C ARG A 42 -5.80 -6.02 9.59
N LEU A 43 -5.07 -6.78 10.41
CA LEU A 43 -3.97 -6.25 11.22
C LEU A 43 -2.85 -5.68 10.34
N GLY A 44 -2.46 -6.39 9.28
CA GLY A 44 -1.47 -5.91 8.31
C GLY A 44 -1.91 -4.63 7.61
N GLY A 45 -3.18 -4.57 7.17
CA GLY A 45 -3.77 -3.38 6.56
C GLY A 45 -3.84 -2.19 7.52
N LEU A 46 -4.24 -2.41 8.77
CA LEU A 46 -4.27 -1.37 9.80
C LEU A 46 -2.87 -0.83 10.12
N ALA A 47 -1.87 -1.71 10.21
CA ALA A 47 -0.49 -1.30 10.41
C ALA A 47 0.03 -0.45 9.24
N ALA A 48 -0.21 -0.88 8.00
CA ALA A 48 0.16 -0.12 6.81
C ALA A 48 -0.54 1.25 6.75
N LEU A 49 -1.83 1.31 7.10
CA LEU A 49 -2.60 2.55 7.20
C LEU A 49 -2.01 3.48 8.25
N ALA A 50 -1.73 2.98 9.45
CA ALA A 50 -1.16 3.77 10.54
C ALA A 50 0.20 4.36 10.15
N ILE A 51 1.07 3.56 9.52
CA ILE A 51 2.37 4.01 9.01
C ILE A 51 2.18 5.08 7.93
N GLY A 52 1.27 4.86 6.97
CA GLY A 52 1.00 5.83 5.90
C GLY A 52 0.54 7.18 6.44
N VAL A 53 -0.41 7.17 7.39
CA VAL A 53 -0.88 8.39 8.06
C VAL A 53 0.24 9.06 8.84
N PHE A 54 1.05 8.29 9.57
CA PHE A 54 2.17 8.82 10.35
C PHE A 54 3.23 9.49 9.47
N VAL A 55 3.58 8.89 8.33
CA VAL A 55 4.50 9.47 7.35
C VAL A 55 3.94 10.77 6.78
N VAL A 56 2.66 10.78 6.38
CA VAL A 56 2.01 12.01 5.88
C VAL A 56 2.02 13.10 6.94
N TRP A 57 1.71 12.76 8.20
CA TRP A 57 1.76 13.70 9.32
C TRP A 57 3.17 14.26 9.52
N LEU A 58 4.22 13.43 9.51
CA LEU A 58 5.61 13.91 9.63
C LEU A 58 6.02 14.85 8.50
N VAL A 59 5.58 14.57 7.27
CA VAL A 59 5.94 15.39 6.10
C VAL A 59 5.12 16.68 6.04
N ARG A 60 3.87 16.67 6.50
CA ARG A 60 2.95 17.81 6.37
C ARG A 60 2.78 18.67 7.61
N GLY A 61 3.10 18.16 8.81
CA GLY A 61 3.08 18.90 10.09
C GLY A 61 1.71 19.44 10.47
#